data_AF-A0A971SGZ0-F1
#
_entry.id   AF-A0A971SGZ0-F1
#
_cell.length_a   1.000
_cell.length_b   1.000
_cell.length_c   1.000
_cell.angle_alpha   90.00
_cell.angle_beta   90.00
_cell.angle_gamma   90.00
#
_symmetry.space_group_name_H-M   'P 1'
#
loop_
_entity.id
_entity.type
_entity.pdbx_description
1 polymer ?
#
loop_
_entity_poly.entity_id
_entity_poly.type
_entity_poly.pdbx_seq_one_letter_code
_entity_poly.pdbx_strand_id
1 'polypeptide(L)'
;MSKEFSDIKSAIKSSPLEDGMTVSFHHHLRNGDFVLNMVMAAIADLGYKDLTVNASAFFSCHKPLLEHIRRGVVSGLECNYMDVVLGEEISRG
;
A
#
# COMPACT_ATOMS: atom_id res chain seq x y z
N MET A 1 -6.01 -27.83 0.15
CA MET A 1 -4.92 -26.95 -0.32
C MET A 1 -4.31 -26.24 0.87
N SER A 2 -2.98 -26.14 0.92
CA SER A 2 -2.31 -25.31 1.92
C SER A 2 -2.64 -23.84 1.68
N LYS A 3 -2.69 -23.04 2.74
CA LYS A 3 -2.84 -21.57 2.69
C LYS A 3 -1.53 -20.83 3.00
N GLU A 4 -0.43 -21.58 3.17
CA GLU A 4 0.89 -21.04 3.46
C GLU A 4 1.64 -20.68 2.17
N PHE A 5 2.36 -19.56 2.20
CA PHE A 5 3.21 -19.08 1.11
C PHE A 5 4.61 -18.80 1.64
N SER A 6 5.63 -19.04 0.81
CA SER A 6 7.05 -18.83 1.16
C SER A 6 7.43 -17.36 1.30
N ASP A 7 6.69 -16.48 0.63
CA ASP A 7 6.98 -15.05 0.54
C ASP A 7 5.74 -14.27 0.10
N ILE A 8 5.80 -12.95 0.26
CA ILE A 8 4.67 -12.06 -0.02
C ILE A 8 4.33 -11.99 -1.51
N LYS A 9 5.31 -12.10 -2.41
CA LYS A 9 5.06 -12.05 -3.86
C LYS A 9 4.27 -13.27 -4.31
N SER A 10 4.58 -14.44 -3.77
CA SER A 10 3.84 -15.68 -3.99
C SER A 10 2.40 -15.59 -3.48
N ALA A 11 2.18 -14.98 -2.32
CA ALA A 11 0.84 -14.72 -1.80
C ALA A 11 0.04 -13.74 -2.68
N ILE A 12 0.67 -12.66 -3.14
CA ILE A 12 0.02 -11.69 -4.06
C ILE A 12 -0.37 -12.36 -5.37
N LYS A 13 0.53 -13.12 -6.01
CA LYS A 13 0.25 -13.82 -7.28
C LYS A 13 -0.86 -14.85 -7.17
N SER A 14 -1.08 -15.44 -5.99
CA SER A 14 -2.18 -16.38 -5.78
C SER A 14 -3.50 -15.69 -5.44
N SER A 15 -3.49 -14.38 -5.19
CA SER A 15 -4.68 -13.58 -4.94
C SER A 15 -5.33 -13.16 -6.27
N PRO A 16 -6.61 -12.76 -6.28
CA PRO A 16 -7.27 -12.27 -7.49
C PRO A 16 -6.91 -10.79 -7.79
N LEU A 17 -5.74 -10.31 -7.37
CA LEU A 17 -5.34 -8.91 -7.56
C LEU A 17 -5.13 -8.61 -9.05
N GLU A 18 -5.76 -7.54 -9.51
CA GLU A 18 -5.61 -6.96 -10.86
C GLU A 18 -5.35 -5.45 -10.75
N ASP A 19 -4.88 -4.86 -11.84
CA ASP A 19 -4.76 -3.39 -11.94
C ASP A 19 -6.13 -2.73 -11.72
N GLY A 20 -6.16 -1.55 -11.09
CA GLY A 20 -7.41 -0.84 -10.81
C GLY A 20 -8.13 -1.24 -9.52
N MET A 21 -7.68 -2.29 -8.84
CA MET A 21 -8.34 -2.80 -7.62
C MET A 21 -7.95 -2.01 -6.35
N THR A 22 -8.69 -2.29 -5.27
CA THR A 22 -8.43 -1.74 -3.93
C THR A 22 -7.76 -2.78 -3.03
N VAL A 23 -6.65 -2.41 -2.39
CA VAL A 23 -5.99 -3.19 -1.32
C VAL A 23 -6.17 -2.48 0.02
N SER A 24 -6.26 -3.24 1.12
CA SER A 24 -6.54 -2.66 2.43
C SER A 24 -5.58 -3.06 3.55
N PHE A 25 -5.40 -2.13 4.50
CA PHE A 25 -4.51 -2.29 5.65
C PHE A 25 -5.13 -1.73 6.94
N HIS A 26 -4.90 -2.43 8.05
CA HIS A 26 -5.12 -1.91 9.40
C HIS A 26 -3.86 -1.25 9.95
N HIS A 27 -4.00 -0.31 10.89
CA HIS A 27 -2.90 0.56 11.34
C HIS A 27 -2.44 0.32 12.79
N HIS A 28 -2.74 -0.85 13.37
CA HIS A 28 -2.49 -1.13 14.80
C HIS A 28 -1.02 -1.04 15.21
N LEU A 29 -0.09 -1.20 14.27
CA LEU A 29 1.36 -1.07 14.51
C LEU A 29 1.85 0.38 14.52
N ARG A 30 0.99 1.34 14.14
CA ARG A 30 1.31 2.78 14.07
C ARG A 30 2.58 3.04 13.26
N ASN A 31 3.49 3.87 13.79
CA ASN A 31 4.79 4.14 13.18
C ASN A 31 5.74 2.91 13.11
N GLY A 32 5.39 1.79 13.74
CA GLY A 32 6.10 0.52 13.62
C GLY A 32 5.58 -0.37 12.49
N ASP A 33 4.66 0.10 11.65
CA ASP A 33 4.13 -0.69 10.55
C ASP A 33 5.15 -0.82 9.40
N PHE A 34 5.55 -2.07 9.14
CA PHE A 34 6.34 -2.46 7.98
C PHE A 34 5.51 -3.18 6.92
N VAL A 35 4.30 -3.65 7.25
CA VAL A 35 3.48 -4.51 6.40
C VAL A 35 3.05 -3.75 5.16
N LEU A 36 2.48 -2.55 5.32
CA LEU A 36 2.02 -1.74 4.20
C LEU A 36 3.16 -1.46 3.21
N ASN A 37 4.31 -0.99 3.69
CA ASN A 37 5.47 -0.71 2.85
C ASN A 37 5.99 -1.97 2.13
N MET A 38 6.07 -3.10 2.84
CA MET A 38 6.56 -4.37 2.28
C MET A 38 5.64 -4.90 1.19
N VAL A 39 4.33 -4.84 1.41
CA VAL A 39 3.34 -5.30 0.42
C VAL A 39 3.33 -4.38 -0.79
N MET A 40 3.33 -3.07 -0.60
CA MET A 40 3.32 -2.13 -1.73
C MET A 40 4.60 -2.17 -2.57
N ALA A 41 5.76 -2.43 -1.94
CA ALA A 41 6.99 -2.70 -2.67
C ALA A 41 6.88 -3.99 -3.51
N ALA A 42 6.33 -5.06 -2.94
CA ALA A 42 6.15 -6.32 -3.67
C ALA A 42 5.14 -6.18 -4.83
N ILE A 43 4.05 -5.46 -4.63
CA ILE A 43 3.07 -5.11 -5.67
C ILE A 43 3.74 -4.35 -6.81
N ALA A 44 4.53 -3.31 -6.49
CA ALA A 44 5.25 -2.52 -7.49
C ALA A 44 6.27 -3.36 -8.28
N ASP A 45 7.00 -4.26 -7.62
CA ASP A 45 7.95 -5.18 -8.25
C ASP A 45 7.28 -6.19 -9.20
N LEU A 46 6.03 -6.55 -8.92
CA LEU A 46 5.24 -7.45 -9.77
C LEU A 46 4.59 -6.73 -10.96
N GLY A 47 4.68 -5.40 -11.01
CA GLY A 47 4.21 -4.60 -12.13
C GLY A 47 2.72 -4.22 -12.08
N TYR A 48 2.05 -4.45 -10.95
CA TYR A 48 0.68 -3.99 -10.74
C TYR A 48 0.62 -2.47 -10.63
N LYS A 49 -0.48 -1.89 -11.08
CA LYS A 49 -0.67 -0.44 -11.17
C LYS A 49 -2.12 -0.02 -10.94
N ASP A 50 -2.29 1.29 -10.82
CA ASP A 50 -3.61 1.93 -10.69
C ASP A 50 -4.41 1.42 -9.47
N LEU A 51 -3.72 1.10 -8.37
CA LEU A 51 -4.39 0.59 -7.18
C LEU A 51 -4.87 1.71 -6.27
N THR A 52 -6.00 1.46 -5.62
CA THR A 52 -6.42 2.23 -4.44
C THR A 52 -5.89 1.58 -3.17
N VAL A 53 -5.22 2.34 -2.32
CA VAL A 53 -4.78 1.89 -0.99
C VAL A 53 -5.76 2.42 0.05
N ASN A 54 -6.56 1.52 0.63
CA ASN A 54 -7.45 1.82 1.74
C ASN A 54 -6.79 1.43 3.08
N ALA A 55 -6.28 2.42 3.81
CA ALA A 55 -5.76 2.20 5.14
C ALA A 55 -6.58 2.97 6.15
N SER A 56 -6.97 2.33 7.24
CA SER A 56 -7.74 3.00 8.30
C SER A 56 -7.02 4.24 8.87
N ALA A 57 -5.67 4.27 8.83
CA ALA A 57 -4.86 5.46 9.06
C ALA A 57 -3.48 5.35 8.38
N PHE A 58 -2.92 6.49 7.94
CA PHE A 58 -1.54 6.59 7.47
C PHE A 58 -0.65 7.35 8.46
N PHE A 59 0.57 6.85 8.67
CA PHE A 59 1.58 7.42 9.56
C PHE A 59 2.86 7.80 8.80
N SER A 60 3.76 8.55 9.45
CA SER A 60 5.07 8.95 8.89
C SER A 60 5.87 7.78 8.30
N CYS A 61 5.79 6.57 8.87
CA CYS A 61 6.48 5.40 8.34
C CYS A 61 6.02 5.00 6.93
N HIS A 62 4.82 5.42 6.49
CA HIS A 62 4.29 5.13 5.17
C HIS A 62 4.77 6.11 4.09
N LYS A 63 5.76 6.97 4.38
CA LYS A 63 6.36 7.88 3.39
C LYS A 63 6.76 7.20 2.05
N PRO A 64 7.25 5.94 2.02
CA PRO A 64 7.53 5.24 0.76
C PRO A 64 6.34 5.18 -0.23
N LEU A 65 5.11 5.29 0.27
CA LEU A 65 3.90 5.30 -0.57
C LEU A 65 3.90 6.43 -1.61
N LEU A 66 4.53 7.57 -1.31
CA LEU A 66 4.64 8.70 -2.24
C LEU A 66 5.34 8.31 -3.54
N GLU A 67 6.34 7.42 -3.46
CA GLU A 67 7.03 6.95 -4.66
C GLU A 67 6.16 6.01 -5.49
N HIS A 68 5.35 5.18 -4.83
CA HIS A 68 4.36 4.34 -5.50
C HIS A 68 3.27 5.17 -6.19
N ILE A 69 2.91 6.32 -5.62
CA ILE A 69 2.00 7.29 -6.27
C ILE A 69 2.65 7.88 -7.52
N ARG A 70 3.87 8.42 -7.41
CA ARG A 70 4.60 9.02 -8.56
C ARG A 70 4.79 8.05 -9.72
N ARG A 71 4.97 6.76 -9.42
CA ARG A 71 5.15 5.71 -10.42
C ARG A 71 3.84 5.15 -10.99
N GLY A 72 2.69 5.62 -10.53
CA GLY A 72 1.36 5.14 -10.96
C GLY A 72 1.01 3.74 -10.44
N VAL A 73 1.74 3.23 -9.45
CA VAL A 73 1.38 1.99 -8.76
C VAL A 73 0.13 2.21 -7.90
N VAL A 74 0.06 3.37 -7.25
CA VAL A 74 -1.08 3.82 -6.46
C VAL A 74 -1.70 5.03 -7.13
N SER A 75 -3.00 4.97 -7.39
CA SER A 75 -3.79 6.08 -7.98
C SER A 75 -4.81 6.66 -7.01
N GLY A 76 -5.16 5.93 -5.94
CA GLY A 76 -6.12 6.36 -4.94
C GLY A 76 -5.66 6.06 -3.50
N LEU A 77 -6.01 6.96 -2.58
CA LEU A 77 -5.86 6.74 -1.14
C LEU A 77 -7.21 6.92 -0.45
N GLU A 78 -7.57 5.98 0.42
CA GLU A 78 -8.75 6.09 1.30
C GLU A 78 -8.31 5.90 2.76
N CYS A 79 -8.67 6.84 3.64
CA CYS A 79 -8.35 6.75 5.06
C CYS A 79 -9.22 7.64 5.95
N ASN A 80 -9.24 7.34 7.25
CA ASN A 80 -9.85 8.21 8.27
C ASN A 80 -8.85 9.22 8.85
N TYR A 81 -7.55 8.94 8.76
CA TYR A 81 -6.48 9.79 9.28
C TYR A 81 -5.24 9.69 8.40
N MET A 82 -4.59 10.83 8.16
CA MET A 82 -3.32 10.92 7.46
C MET A 82 -2.38 11.82 8.24
N ASP A 83 -1.23 11.29 8.62
CA ASP A 83 -0.17 12.04 9.28
C ASP A 83 0.46 13.10 8.36
N VAL A 84 1.07 14.12 8.95
CA VAL A 84 1.57 15.32 8.27
C VAL A 84 2.53 15.02 7.11
N VAL A 85 3.37 13.98 7.23
CA VAL A 85 4.37 13.65 6.20
C VAL A 85 3.74 13.25 4.87
N LEU A 86 2.61 12.53 4.90
CA LEU A 86 1.85 12.23 3.68
C LEU A 86 0.85 13.36 3.38
N GLY A 87 0.18 13.89 4.40
CA GLY A 87 -0.86 14.88 4.24
C GLY A 87 -0.39 16.16 3.55
N GLU A 88 0.81 16.65 3.87
CA GLU A 88 1.39 17.83 3.20
C GLU A 88 1.69 17.58 1.72
N GLU A 89 2.19 16.39 1.38
CA GLU A 89 2.53 16.05 0.00
C GLU A 89 1.26 15.92 -0.85
N ILE A 90 0.24 15.23 -0.34
CA ILE A 90 -1.06 15.11 -1.03
C ILE A 90 -1.74 16.49 -1.19
N SER A 91 -1.60 17.38 -0.20
CA SER A 91 -2.21 18.71 -0.25
C SER A 91 -1.59 19.65 -1.29
N ARG A 92 -0.42 19.30 -1.86
CA ARG A 92 0.25 20.11 -2.89
C ARG A 92 -0.26 19.85 -4.31
N GLY A 93 -1.08 18.82 -4.51
CA GLY A 93 -1.49 18.32 -5.84
C GLY A 93 -0.39 17.54 -6.54
#